data_AF-R1DCX8-F1
#
_entry.id   AF-R1DCX8-F1
#
_cell.length_a   1.000
_cell.length_b   1.000
_cell.length_c   1.000
_cell.angle_alpha   90.00
_cell.angle_beta   90.00
_cell.angle_gamma   90.00
#
_symmetry.space_group_name_H-M   'P 1'
#
loop_
_entity.id
_entity.type
_entity.pdbx_description
1 polymer ?
#
loop_
_entity_poly.entity_id
_entity_poly.type
_entity_poly.pdbx_seq_one_letter_code
_entity_poly.pdbx_strand_id
1 'polypeptide(L)'
;MLESQLYNMRHALDKLSKSAGSKQIAITETGWPTEPSAVGASIANARLFYQDMRRDLGRMTTTYNLVPGYVFLFELFDEAKKTGNPAEAHWGLLNQDGTPKLGLTEFVLPPSFSATKP
;
A
#
# COMPACT_ATOMS: atom_id res chain seq x y z
N MET A 1 10.12 7.99 -9.82
CA MET A 1 8.67 7.72 -9.90
C MET A 1 8.12 7.23 -8.57
N LEU A 2 8.63 6.11 -8.03
CA LEU A 2 8.22 5.58 -6.73
C LEU A 2 8.43 6.58 -5.56
N GLU A 3 9.65 7.08 -5.40
CA GLU A 3 9.98 8.11 -4.39
C GLU A 3 9.07 9.34 -4.49
N SER A 4 8.73 9.75 -5.71
CA SER A 4 7.86 10.89 -5.97
C SER A 4 6.43 10.65 -5.47
N GLN A 5 5.91 9.43 -5.56
CA GLN A 5 4.56 9.10 -5.09
C GLN A 5 4.48 9.05 -3.56
N LEU A 6 5.47 8.45 -2.89
CA LEU A 6 5.54 8.47 -1.43
C LEU A 6 5.75 9.88 -0.89
N TYR A 7 6.58 10.69 -1.57
CA TYR A 7 6.72 12.11 -1.27
C TYR A 7 5.39 12.85 -1.42
N ASN A 8 4.69 12.66 -2.54
CA ASN A 8 3.39 13.31 -2.79
C ASN A 8 2.33 12.90 -1.77
N MET A 9 2.27 11.62 -1.39
CA MET A 9 1.38 11.13 -0.33
C MET A 9 1.66 11.85 0.99
N ARG A 10 2.92 11.89 1.43
CA ARG A 10 3.30 12.59 2.67
C ARG A 10 2.99 14.09 2.59
N HIS A 11 3.22 14.72 1.44
CA HIS A 11 2.88 16.11 1.21
C HIS A 11 1.37 16.36 1.33
N ALA A 12 0.55 15.50 0.72
CA ALA A 12 -0.91 15.59 0.81
C ALA A 12 -1.39 15.41 2.25
N LEU A 13 -0.87 14.42 2.97
CA LEU A 13 -1.20 14.19 4.38
C LEU A 13 -0.78 15.35 5.29
N ASP A 14 0.37 15.97 5.04
CA ASP A 14 0.79 17.19 5.75
C ASP A 14 -0.18 18.35 5.53
N LYS A 15 -0.60 18.58 4.28
CA LYS A 15 -1.58 19.63 3.96
C LYS A 15 -2.94 19.37 4.59
N LEU A 16 -3.44 18.13 4.50
CA LEU A 16 -4.73 17.73 5.04
C LEU A 16 -4.74 17.78 6.58
N SER A 17 -3.70 17.29 7.23
CA SER A 17 -3.64 17.27 8.70
C SER A 17 -3.65 18.68 9.29
N LYS A 18 -3.03 19.65 8.61
CA LYS A 18 -3.05 21.06 9.02
C LYS A 18 -4.42 21.73 8.83
N SER A 19 -5.24 21.30 7.87
CA SER A 19 -6.56 21.89 7.61
C SER A 19 -7.72 21.14 8.28
N ALA A 20 -7.49 19.90 8.73
CA ALA A 20 -8.52 19.03 9.30
C ALA A 20 -9.00 19.43 10.71
N GLY A 21 -8.26 20.29 11.42
CA GLY A 21 -8.55 20.62 12.82
C GLY A 21 -8.44 19.38 13.72
N SER A 22 -9.52 19.04 14.43
CA SER A 22 -9.59 17.82 15.25
C SER A 22 -10.00 16.56 14.48
N LYS A 23 -10.37 16.69 13.19
CA LYS A 23 -10.74 15.52 12.38
C LYS A 23 -9.52 14.67 12.09
N GLN A 24 -9.74 13.37 12.04
CA GLN A 24 -8.73 12.38 11.69
C GLN A 24 -8.83 12.02 10.20
N ILE A 25 -7.74 11.53 9.63
CA ILE A 25 -7.65 11.15 8.22
C ILE A 25 -7.66 9.62 8.09
N ALA A 26 -8.49 9.09 7.20
CA ALA A 26 -8.44 7.70 6.78
C ALA A 26 -7.82 7.61 5.38
N ILE A 27 -6.93 6.64 5.17
CA ILE A 27 -6.42 6.32 3.83
C ILE A 27 -7.25 5.14 3.32
N THR A 28 -8.25 5.44 2.51
CA THR A 28 -9.24 4.46 2.07
C THR A 28 -8.72 3.55 0.97
N GLU A 29 -7.75 4.00 0.17
CA GLU A 29 -7.11 3.22 -0.88
C GLU A 29 -5.67 3.69 -1.06
N THR A 30 -4.73 2.75 -1.08
CA THR A 30 -3.33 3.01 -1.44
C THR A 30 -2.64 1.73 -1.88
N GLY A 31 -1.78 1.78 -2.89
CA GLY A 31 -1.13 0.57 -3.41
C GLY A 31 -0.16 0.87 -4.53
N TRP A 32 0.33 -0.19 -5.17
CA TRP A 32 1.17 -0.07 -6.36
C TRP A 32 0.94 -1.25 -7.32
N PRO A 33 0.73 -1.00 -8.62
CA PRO A 33 0.40 -2.04 -9.57
C PRO A 33 1.65 -2.81 -10.02
N THR A 34 1.42 -4.01 -10.54
CA THR A 34 2.48 -4.99 -10.84
C THR A 34 2.67 -5.29 -12.33
N GLU A 35 1.83 -4.72 -13.21
CA GLU A 35 1.83 -4.97 -14.67
C GLU A 35 2.97 -4.25 -15.42
N PRO A 36 3.98 -4.96 -15.95
CA PRO A 36 5.16 -4.33 -16.56
C PRO A 36 4.89 -3.49 -17.82
N SER A 37 3.78 -3.73 -18.52
CA SER A 37 3.40 -2.89 -19.68
C SER A 37 2.92 -1.49 -19.28
N ALA A 38 2.54 -1.28 -18.02
CA ALA A 38 2.25 0.04 -17.49
C ALA A 38 3.53 0.73 -16.97
N VAL A 39 3.68 2.01 -17.28
CA VAL A 39 4.90 2.77 -16.96
C VAL A 39 5.19 2.72 -15.46
N GLY A 40 6.32 2.10 -15.12
CA GLY A 40 6.87 1.98 -13.77
C GLY A 40 6.06 1.11 -12.80
N ALA A 41 5.09 0.36 -13.28
CA ALA A 41 4.48 -0.75 -12.58
C ALA A 41 5.40 -1.98 -12.66
N SER A 42 5.64 -2.63 -11.52
CA SER A 42 6.42 -3.87 -11.43
C SER A 42 6.33 -4.44 -10.03
N ILE A 43 6.57 -5.75 -9.88
CA ILE A 43 6.71 -6.40 -8.57
C ILE A 43 7.78 -5.71 -7.72
N ALA A 44 8.91 -5.32 -8.30
CA ALA A 44 10.00 -4.67 -7.58
C ALA A 44 9.58 -3.31 -7.00
N ASN A 45 8.92 -2.46 -7.80
CA ASN A 45 8.43 -1.17 -7.32
C ASN A 45 7.29 -1.32 -6.31
N ALA A 46 6.40 -2.28 -6.51
CA ALA A 46 5.34 -2.57 -5.55
C ALA A 46 5.91 -3.01 -4.20
N ARG A 47 6.90 -3.91 -4.21
CA ARG A 47 7.61 -4.34 -3.01
C ARG A 47 8.23 -3.15 -2.27
N LEU A 48 8.96 -2.28 -2.98
CA LEU A 48 9.56 -1.08 -2.39
C LEU A 48 8.50 -0.15 -1.79
N PHE A 49 7.38 0.08 -2.50
CA PHE A 49 6.25 0.86 -2.00
C PHE A 49 5.73 0.34 -0.66
N TYR A 50 5.42 -0.96 -0.57
CA TYR A 50 4.89 -1.56 0.65
C TYR A 50 5.93 -1.63 1.78
N GLN A 51 7.22 -1.79 1.47
CA GLN A 51 8.30 -1.71 2.46
C GLN A 51 8.38 -0.32 3.09
N ASP A 52 8.40 0.72 2.25
CA ASP A 52 8.46 2.10 2.70
C ASP A 52 7.23 2.49 3.52
N MET A 53 6.06 2.10 3.04
CA MET A 53 4.81 2.33 3.74
C MET A 53 4.81 1.64 5.10
N ARG A 54 5.17 0.35 5.18
CA ARG A 54 5.24 -0.40 6.45
C ARG A 54 6.24 0.21 7.42
N ARG A 55 7.41 0.65 6.93
CA ARG A 55 8.42 1.34 7.75
C ARG A 55 7.89 2.64 8.35
N ASP A 56 7.17 3.43 7.56
CA ASP A 56 6.78 4.79 7.95
C ASP A 56 5.40 4.88 8.60
N LEU A 57 4.54 3.87 8.46
CA LEU A 57 3.13 3.93 8.87
C LEU A 57 2.94 4.36 10.32
N GLY A 58 3.72 3.81 11.25
CA GLY A 58 3.64 4.18 12.67
C GLY A 58 3.91 5.68 12.90
N ARG A 59 4.93 6.22 12.24
CA ARG A 59 5.28 7.65 12.29
C ARG A 59 4.23 8.51 11.59
N MET A 60 3.72 8.08 10.43
CA MET A 60 2.70 8.80 9.68
C MET A 60 1.38 8.88 10.45
N THR A 61 1.02 7.81 11.17
CA THR A 61 -0.21 7.74 11.97
C THR A 61 -0.26 8.86 13.01
N THR A 62 0.85 9.07 13.73
CA THR A 62 0.94 10.13 14.74
C THR A 62 1.15 11.51 14.11
N THR A 63 2.02 11.61 13.10
CA THR A 63 2.39 12.90 12.48
C THR A 63 1.21 13.56 11.76
N TYR A 64 0.36 12.77 11.11
CA TYR A 64 -0.73 13.28 10.27
C TYR A 64 -2.13 13.03 10.84
N ASN A 65 -2.23 12.66 12.12
CA ASN A 65 -3.50 12.36 12.80
C ASN A 65 -4.36 11.36 12.01
N LEU A 66 -3.75 10.25 11.57
CA LEU A 66 -4.49 9.20 10.87
C LEU A 66 -5.36 8.44 11.88
N VAL A 67 -6.51 7.94 11.43
CA VAL A 67 -7.33 7.03 12.23
C VAL A 67 -6.57 5.71 12.36
N PRO A 68 -6.24 5.25 13.59
CA PRO A 68 -5.50 4.01 13.79
C PRO A 68 -6.20 2.81 13.14
N GLY A 69 -5.50 2.08 12.29
CA GLY A 69 -6.03 0.90 11.58
C GLY A 69 -6.83 1.21 10.31
N TYR A 70 -7.03 2.47 9.93
CA TYR A 70 -7.77 2.85 8.71
C TYR A 70 -6.82 3.30 7.60
N VAL A 71 -5.93 2.38 7.23
CA VAL A 71 -5.06 2.50 6.08
C VAL A 71 -5.20 1.22 5.28
N PHE A 72 -5.92 1.30 4.16
CA PHE A 72 -6.34 0.14 3.40
C PHE A 72 -5.50 0.00 2.13
N LEU A 73 -4.88 -1.17 1.98
CA LEU A 73 -4.14 -1.51 0.78
C LEU A 73 -5.13 -1.82 -0.34
N PHE A 74 -4.95 -1.12 -1.46
CA PHE A 74 -5.66 -1.37 -2.70
C PHE A 74 -4.76 -2.25 -3.60
N GLU A 75 -5.12 -3.50 -3.90
CA GLU A 75 -6.30 -4.24 -3.43
C GLU A 75 -5.98 -5.70 -3.14
N LEU A 76 -6.98 -6.49 -2.73
CA LEU A 76 -6.73 -7.86 -2.29
C LEU A 76 -6.36 -8.79 -3.47
N PHE A 77 -7.05 -8.67 -4.61
CA PHE A 77 -6.88 -9.54 -5.78
C PHE A 77 -6.73 -8.74 -7.07
N ASP A 78 -6.04 -9.32 -8.06
CA ASP A 78 -6.03 -8.77 -9.42
C ASP A 78 -7.42 -8.85 -10.06
N GLU A 79 -7.98 -7.71 -10.46
CA GLU A 79 -9.30 -7.65 -11.06
C GLU A 79 -9.24 -7.65 -12.60
N ALA A 80 -9.17 -8.84 -13.20
CA ALA A 80 -9.01 -9.03 -14.65
C ALA A 80 -10.09 -8.36 -15.54
N LYS A 81 -11.22 -7.94 -14.97
CA LYS A 81 -12.32 -7.26 -15.69
C LYS A 81 -12.21 -5.74 -15.66
N LYS A 82 -11.26 -5.17 -14.92
CA LYS A 82 -11.03 -3.72 -14.96
C LYS A 82 -10.58 -3.29 -16.35
N THR A 83 -11.10 -2.15 -16.78
CA THR A 83 -10.84 -1.58 -18.11
C THR A 83 -10.06 -0.28 -17.98
N GLY A 84 -9.28 0.08 -19.00
CA GLY A 84 -8.57 1.35 -19.06
C GLY A 84 -7.07 1.15 -19.11
N ASN A 85 -6.34 1.78 -18.19
CA ASN A 85 -4.88 1.66 -18.12
C ASN A 85 -4.49 0.18 -17.89
N PRO A 86 -3.46 -0.36 -18.57
CA PRO A 86 -2.99 -1.73 -18.35
C PRO A 86 -2.72 -2.07 -16.88
N ALA A 87 -2.34 -1.09 -16.04
CA ALA A 87 -2.13 -1.28 -14.61
C ALA A 87 -3.39 -1.69 -13.83
N GLU A 88 -4.58 -1.30 -14.29
CA GLU A 88 -5.84 -1.42 -13.54
C GLU A 88 -6.13 -2.87 -13.14
N ALA A 89 -5.84 -3.85 -13.99
CA ALA A 89 -6.10 -5.25 -13.67
C ALA A 89 -5.10 -5.88 -12.68
N HIS A 90 -4.10 -5.14 -12.19
CA HIS A 90 -2.89 -5.70 -11.58
C HIS A 90 -2.44 -5.06 -10.25
N TRP A 91 -3.39 -4.58 -9.43
CA TRP A 91 -3.16 -4.01 -8.10
C TRP A 91 -3.20 -5.03 -6.95
N GLY A 92 -3.59 -6.27 -7.23
CA GLY A 92 -3.79 -7.30 -6.24
C GLY A 92 -2.52 -7.73 -5.52
N LEU A 93 -2.63 -7.93 -4.21
CA LEU A 93 -1.59 -8.55 -3.40
C LEU A 93 -1.64 -10.08 -3.44
N LEU A 94 -2.80 -10.67 -3.72
CA LEU A 94 -3.04 -12.10 -3.85
C LEU A 94 -3.43 -12.49 -5.28
N ASN A 95 -3.12 -13.73 -5.64
CA ASN A 95 -3.65 -14.39 -6.81
C ASN A 95 -5.10 -14.84 -6.56
N GLN A 96 -5.83 -15.17 -7.63
CA GLN A 96 -7.23 -15.61 -7.56
C GLN A 96 -7.44 -16.90 -6.76
N ASP A 97 -6.39 -17.72 -6.58
CA ASP A 97 -6.41 -18.92 -5.74
C ASP A 97 -6.12 -18.64 -4.25
N GLY A 98 -5.97 -17.37 -3.87
CA GLY A 98 -5.65 -16.94 -2.50
C GLY A 98 -4.16 -17.00 -2.15
N THR A 99 -3.31 -17.49 -3.05
CA THR A 99 -1.86 -17.48 -2.82
C THR A 99 -1.30 -16.06 -2.92
N PRO A 100 -0.31 -15.67 -2.11
CA PRO A 100 0.35 -14.40 -2.25
C PRO A 100 1.02 -14.24 -3.62
N LYS A 101 0.92 -13.05 -4.20
CA LYS A 101 1.67 -12.72 -5.41
C LYS A 101 3.17 -12.78 -5.10
N LEU A 102 3.93 -13.49 -5.93
CA LEU A 102 5.35 -13.73 -5.70
C LEU A 102 6.12 -12.40 -5.57
N GLY A 103 6.85 -12.25 -4.47
CA GLY A 103 7.59 -11.01 -4.15
C GLY A 103 6.82 -10.00 -3.28
N LEU A 104 5.54 -10.26 -2.98
CA LEU A 104 4.71 -9.47 -2.06
C LEU A 104 4.24 -10.26 -0.81
N THR A 105 4.66 -11.52 -0.68
CA THR A 105 4.25 -12.45 0.37
C THR A 105 4.39 -11.89 1.79
N GLU A 106 5.45 -11.13 2.06
CA GLU A 106 5.73 -10.55 3.38
C GLU A 106 4.78 -9.42 3.83
N PHE A 107 3.92 -8.92 2.94
CA PHE A 107 2.98 -7.82 3.23
C PHE A 107 1.54 -8.31 3.45
N VAL A 108 1.21 -9.53 3.02
CA VAL A 108 -0.12 -10.14 3.18
C VAL A 108 -0.19 -11.16 4.30
N LEU A 109 0.96 -11.71 4.69
CA LEU A 109 1.06 -12.58 5.86
C LEU A 109 1.59 -11.77 7.04
N PRO A 110 1.11 -12.04 8.27
CA PRO A 110 1.79 -11.52 9.44
C PRO A 110 3.27 -11.97 9.39
N PRO A 111 4.23 -11.15 9.87
CA PRO A 111 5.58 -11.65 10.07
C PRO A 111 5.49 -12.95 10.87
N SER A 112 6.23 -13.98 10.46
CA SER A 112 6.25 -15.25 11.19
C SER A 112 6.49 -14.94 12.65
N PHE A 113 5.49 -15.20 13.50
CA PHE A 113 5.73 -15.26 14.92
C PHE A 113 6.69 -16.43 15.10
N SER A 114 7.97 -16.12 15.35
CA SER A 114 8.82 -17.08 16.03
C SER A 114 8.17 -17.26 17.39
N ALA A 115 7.34 -18.29 17.51
CA ALA A 115 6.88 -18.76 18.80
C ALA A 115 8.15 -19.11 19.57
N THR A 116 8.59 -18.22 20.45
CA THR A 116 9.49 -18.61 21.53
C THR A 116 8.74 -19.70 22.27
N LYS A 117 9.21 -20.94 22.06
CA LYS A 117 8.72 -22.13 22.73
C LYS A 117 8.77 -21.88 24.24
N PRO A 118 7.74 -22.29 25.02
CA PRO A 118 7.73 -22.13 26.46
C PRO A 118 8.94 -22.80 27.12
#